data_AF-A0A173R903-F1
#
_entry.id   AF-A0A173R903-F1
#
_cell.length_a   1.000
_cell.length_b   1.000
_cell.length_c   1.000
_cell.angle_alpha   90.00
_cell.angle_beta   90.00
_cell.angle_gamma   90.00
#
_symmetry.space_group_name_H-M   'P 1'
#
loop_
_entity.id
_entity.type
_entity.pdbx_description
1 polymer ?
#
loop_
_entity_poly.entity_id
_entity_poly.type
_entity_poly.pdbx_seq_one_letter_code
_entity_poly.pdbx_strand_id
1 'polypeptide(L)'
;MDINIEEKYPGIYYVTEHLPFPVQIIVTQELEPEEHRSLRILSNHAKKEDVEEFLRKAEGMNTSRDRQNVEAVLQVSVRANDELYREIRRDANMCDALRELMKDDIEREVSAARKLGESEGEVRGKAMGEVVGEAKIILKMNHSGMSPENIASITGKDLDEINAILEGRVPVLS
;
A
#
# COMPACT_ATOMS: atom_id res chain seq x y z
N MET A 1 -20.34 48.82 -5.00
CA MET A 1 -21.25 47.92 -4.26
C MET A 1 -20.32 46.93 -3.62
N ASP A 2 -20.13 47.05 -2.32
CA ASP A 2 -19.16 46.26 -1.59
C ASP A 2 -19.88 45.05 -0.99
N ILE A 3 -19.33 43.87 -1.21
CA ILE A 3 -19.82 42.63 -0.60
C ILE A 3 -19.43 42.68 0.88
N ASN A 4 -20.38 42.46 1.79
CA ASN A 4 -20.08 42.40 3.21
C ASN A 4 -19.81 40.93 3.63
N ILE A 5 -18.65 40.68 4.23
CA ILE A 5 -18.25 39.35 4.70
C ILE A 5 -18.07 39.45 6.22
N GLU A 6 -18.90 38.71 6.96
CA GLU A 6 -18.88 38.68 8.42
C GLU A 6 -18.49 37.29 8.92
N GLU A 7 -17.43 37.19 9.71
CA GLU A 7 -17.10 35.97 10.46
C GLU A 7 -18.01 35.85 11.67
N LYS A 8 -18.89 34.83 11.69
CA LYS A 8 -19.79 34.57 12.83
C LYS A 8 -19.23 33.55 13.80
N TYR A 9 -18.48 32.58 13.29
CA TYR A 9 -17.80 31.54 14.04
C TYR A 9 -16.43 31.33 13.41
N PRO A 10 -15.44 30.79 14.15
CA PRO A 10 -14.11 30.52 13.60
C PRO A 10 -14.20 29.73 12.28
N GLY A 11 -13.72 30.35 11.19
CA GLY A 11 -13.71 29.75 9.86
C GLY A 11 -15.07 29.67 9.14
N ILE A 12 -16.12 30.29 9.67
CA ILE A 12 -17.46 30.34 9.07
C ILE A 12 -17.87 31.79 8.82
N TYR A 13 -17.86 32.16 7.54
CA TYR A 13 -18.12 33.52 7.08
C TYR A 13 -19.47 33.58 6.36
N TYR A 14 -20.26 34.58 6.72
CA TYR A 14 -21.52 34.88 6.07
C TYR A 14 -21.32 36.04 5.10
N VAL A 15 -21.68 35.81 3.86
CA VAL A 15 -21.66 36.85 2.83
C VAL A 15 -23.05 37.45 2.76
N THR A 16 -23.14 38.70 3.20
CA THR A 16 -24.38 39.46 3.27
C THR A 16 -24.36 40.59 2.25
N GLU A 17 -25.53 40.90 1.72
CA GLU A 17 -25.77 41.93 0.70
C GLU A 17 -25.28 41.60 -0.72
N HIS A 18 -26.01 42.15 -1.70
CA HIS A 18 -25.66 42.11 -3.12
C HIS A 18 -25.50 40.72 -3.79
N LEU A 19 -25.99 39.66 -3.16
CA LEU A 19 -26.10 38.32 -3.75
C LEU A 19 -27.57 37.91 -3.93
N PRO A 20 -27.91 37.19 -5.00
CA PRO A 20 -29.29 36.73 -5.26
C PRO A 20 -29.76 35.64 -4.28
N PHE A 21 -28.86 35.11 -3.44
CA PHE A 21 -29.15 34.13 -2.39
C PHE A 21 -28.12 34.26 -1.25
N PRO A 22 -28.47 33.82 -0.03
CA PRO A 22 -27.52 33.75 1.08
C PRO A 22 -26.33 32.85 0.76
N VAL A 23 -25.11 33.32 1.04
CA VAL A 23 -23.87 32.54 0.83
C VAL A 23 -23.12 32.42 2.15
N GLN A 24 -22.59 31.22 2.38
CA GLN A 24 -21.71 30.92 3.49
C GLN A 24 -20.39 30.37 2.93
N ILE A 25 -19.27 30.87 3.44
CA ILE A 25 -17.93 30.39 3.13
C ILE A 25 -17.41 29.66 4.36
N ILE A 26 -16.99 28.41 4.16
CA ILE A 26 -16.43 27.56 5.21
C ILE A 26 -14.94 27.37 4.90
N VAL A 27 -14.09 27.95 5.74
CA VAL A 27 -12.64 27.81 5.65
C VAL A 27 -12.21 26.69 6.59
N THR A 28 -12.10 25.46 6.04
CA THR A 28 -11.90 24.25 6.84
C THR A 28 -10.69 24.30 7.77
N GLN A 29 -9.63 25.01 7.41
CA GLN A 29 -8.41 25.13 8.24
C GLN A 29 -8.61 25.98 9.50
N GLU A 30 -9.52 26.95 9.45
CA GLU A 30 -9.83 27.91 10.52
C GLU A 30 -10.96 27.42 11.44
N LEU A 31 -11.65 26.35 11.05
CA LEU A 31 -12.72 25.77 11.86
C LEU A 31 -12.19 25.27 13.20
N GLU A 32 -12.98 25.44 14.25
CA GLU A 32 -12.66 24.86 15.56
C GLU A 32 -12.45 23.34 15.47
N PRO A 33 -11.29 22.82 15.90
CA PRO A 33 -10.95 21.41 15.78
C PRO A 33 -11.93 20.48 16.49
N GLU A 34 -12.53 20.88 17.61
CA GLU A 34 -13.39 19.96 18.37
C GLU A 34 -14.79 19.79 17.75
N GLU A 35 -15.33 20.85 17.16
CA GLU A 35 -16.70 20.95 16.67
C GLU A 35 -16.84 20.46 15.21
N HIS A 36 -15.84 20.71 14.35
CA HIS A 36 -16.01 20.53 12.90
C HIS A 36 -15.01 19.55 12.25
N ARG A 37 -14.54 18.55 12.99
CA ARG A 37 -13.57 17.54 12.49
C ARG A 37 -13.97 16.90 11.16
N SER A 38 -15.25 16.57 10.98
CA SER A 38 -15.74 15.98 9.72
C SER A 38 -15.43 16.86 8.51
N LEU A 39 -15.53 18.18 8.64
CA LEU A 39 -15.21 19.14 7.58
C LEU A 39 -13.70 19.34 7.43
N ARG A 40 -12.96 19.33 8.54
CA ARG A 40 -11.49 19.48 8.56
C ARG A 40 -10.79 18.35 7.80
N ILE A 41 -11.25 17.11 7.96
CA ILE A 41 -10.64 15.95 7.27
C ILE A 41 -10.95 15.91 5.76
N LEU A 42 -11.97 16.64 5.28
CA LEU A 42 -12.27 16.73 3.85
C LEU A 42 -11.29 17.64 3.08
N SER A 43 -10.37 18.31 3.78
CA SER A 43 -9.27 19.05 3.17
C SER A 43 -8.31 18.11 2.42
N ASN A 44 -7.73 18.55 1.31
CA ASN A 44 -6.63 17.86 0.62
C ASN A 44 -5.33 17.81 1.45
N HIS A 45 -5.28 18.55 2.54
CA HIS A 45 -4.18 18.56 3.50
C HIS A 45 -4.74 18.32 4.91
N ALA A 46 -5.46 17.22 5.07
CA ALA A 46 -5.95 16.81 6.37
C ALA A 46 -4.78 16.60 7.34
N LYS A 47 -4.96 16.98 8.61
CA LYS A 47 -3.96 16.74 9.66
C LYS A 47 -4.17 15.36 10.26
N LYS A 48 -3.07 14.69 10.63
CA LYS A 48 -3.11 13.36 11.25
C LYS A 48 -3.99 13.35 12.50
N GLU A 49 -3.84 14.36 13.35
CA GLU A 49 -4.59 14.49 14.60
C GLU A 49 -6.09 14.67 14.36
N ASP A 50 -6.48 15.43 13.33
CA ASP A 50 -7.89 15.64 12.96
C ASP A 50 -8.53 14.32 12.49
N VAL A 51 -7.77 13.50 11.74
CA VAL A 51 -8.22 12.18 11.26
C VAL A 51 -8.32 11.18 12.41
N GLU A 52 -7.30 11.06 13.25
CA GLU A 52 -7.28 10.13 14.38
C GLU A 52 -8.44 10.40 15.35
N GLU A 53 -8.67 11.68 15.69
CA GLU A 53 -9.81 12.05 16.54
C GLU A 53 -11.16 11.81 15.88
N PHE A 54 -11.28 12.05 14.57
CA PHE A 54 -12.51 11.77 13.84
C PHE A 54 -12.83 10.27 13.90
N LEU A 55 -11.83 9.42 13.67
CA LEU A 55 -11.97 7.97 13.76
C LEU A 55 -12.37 7.53 15.18
N ARG A 56 -11.75 8.11 16.21
CA ARG A 56 -12.13 7.84 17.61
C ARG A 56 -13.60 8.21 17.89
N LYS A 57 -14.08 9.34 17.38
CA LYS A 57 -15.50 9.73 17.52
C LYS A 57 -16.42 8.81 16.73
N ALA A 58 -15.99 8.36 15.56
CA ALA A 58 -16.75 7.45 14.71
C ALA A 58 -17.01 6.07 15.35
N GLU A 59 -16.16 5.59 16.26
CA GLU A 59 -16.41 4.35 17.03
C GLU A 59 -17.70 4.41 17.86
N GLY A 60 -18.05 5.60 18.37
CA GLY A 60 -19.27 5.81 19.13
C GLY A 60 -20.54 5.87 18.26
N MET A 61 -20.39 6.00 16.95
CA MET A 61 -21.48 6.24 15.99
C MET A 61 -22.11 4.93 15.51
N ASN A 62 -23.02 4.40 16.33
CA ASN A 62 -23.53 3.04 16.17
C ASN A 62 -24.85 2.92 15.39
N THR A 63 -25.49 4.03 15.01
CA THR A 63 -26.71 3.95 14.21
C THR A 63 -26.39 3.71 12.74
N SER A 64 -27.32 3.09 12.00
CA SER A 64 -27.17 2.84 10.56
C SER A 64 -26.88 4.13 9.77
N ARG A 65 -27.55 5.23 10.13
CA ARG A 65 -27.37 6.54 9.48
C ARG A 65 -26.01 7.15 9.79
N ASP A 66 -25.54 7.05 11.02
CA ASP A 66 -24.25 7.62 11.39
C ASP A 66 -23.11 6.87 10.68
N ARG A 67 -23.20 5.53 10.59
CA ARG A 67 -22.24 4.72 9.84
C ARG A 67 -22.16 5.13 8.38
N GLN A 68 -23.30 5.32 7.72
CA GLN A 68 -23.34 5.79 6.33
C GLN A 68 -22.71 7.18 6.17
N ASN A 69 -22.97 8.10 7.10
CA ASN A 69 -22.38 9.44 7.07
C ASN A 69 -20.86 9.39 7.29
N VAL A 70 -20.40 8.61 8.26
CA VAL A 70 -18.97 8.39 8.53
C VAL A 70 -18.28 7.80 7.32
N GLU A 71 -18.86 6.76 6.73
CA GLU A 71 -18.33 6.10 5.55
C GLU A 71 -18.18 7.07 4.37
N ALA A 72 -19.21 7.87 4.10
CA ALA A 72 -19.17 8.86 3.02
C ALA A 72 -18.05 9.90 3.22
N VAL A 73 -17.90 10.41 4.45
CA VAL A 73 -16.83 11.37 4.78
C VAL A 73 -15.46 10.72 4.65
N LEU A 74 -15.28 9.49 5.16
CA LEU A 74 -14.01 8.77 5.07
C LEU A 74 -13.64 8.43 3.63
N GLN A 75 -14.57 7.99 2.79
CA GLN A 75 -14.29 7.70 1.38
C GLN A 75 -13.74 8.92 0.64
N VAL A 76 -14.31 10.11 0.87
CA VAL A 76 -13.82 11.35 0.25
C VAL A 76 -12.45 11.73 0.82
N SER A 77 -12.30 11.68 2.14
CA SER A 77 -11.06 12.04 2.84
C SER A 77 -9.88 11.14 2.44
N VAL A 78 -10.09 9.81 2.38
CA VAL A 78 -9.07 8.82 1.98
C VAL A 78 -8.61 9.06 0.55
N ARG A 79 -9.56 9.33 -0.37
CA ARG A 79 -9.22 9.62 -1.77
C ARG A 79 -8.35 10.88 -1.92
N ALA A 80 -8.58 11.88 -1.09
CA ALA A 80 -7.81 13.13 -1.12
C ALA A 80 -6.47 13.02 -0.36
N ASN A 81 -6.34 12.11 0.61
CA ASN A 81 -5.21 12.04 1.54
C ASN A 81 -4.61 10.61 1.68
N ASP A 82 -4.49 9.87 0.57
CA ASP A 82 -4.10 8.44 0.58
C ASP A 82 -2.81 8.14 1.37
N GLU A 83 -1.74 8.91 1.18
CA GLU A 83 -0.47 8.72 1.91
C GLU A 83 -0.63 8.86 3.43
N LEU A 84 -1.38 9.86 3.88
CA LEU A 84 -1.67 10.09 5.30
C LEU A 84 -2.42 8.90 5.90
N TYR A 85 -3.44 8.39 5.20
CA TYR A 85 -4.22 7.24 5.68
C TYR A 85 -3.40 5.95 5.69
N ARG A 86 -2.46 5.77 4.75
CA ARG A 86 -1.49 4.66 4.79
C ARG A 86 -0.54 4.75 5.98
N GLU A 87 -0.13 5.95 6.36
CA GLU A 87 0.70 6.17 7.55
C GLU A 87 -0.08 5.85 8.83
N ILE A 88 -1.26 6.44 9.00
CA ILE A 88 -2.16 6.21 10.15
C ILE A 88 -2.47 4.72 10.29
N ARG A 89 -2.62 4.01 9.17
CA ARG A 89 -2.82 2.55 9.17
C ARG A 89 -1.61 1.78 9.72
N ARG A 90 -0.38 2.25 9.54
CA ARG A 90 0.83 1.54 9.98
C ARG A 90 1.08 1.71 11.48
N ASP A 91 0.67 2.85 12.05
CA ASP A 91 0.68 3.07 13.48
C ASP A 91 -0.46 2.27 14.12
N ALA A 92 -0.13 1.31 14.99
CA ALA A 92 -0.97 0.20 15.44
C ALA A 92 -2.34 0.55 16.09
N ASN A 93 -2.72 1.82 16.24
CA ASN A 93 -3.99 2.30 16.79
C ASN A 93 -5.11 2.38 15.74
N MET A 94 -5.28 1.30 14.98
CA MET A 94 -6.28 1.25 13.91
C MET A 94 -7.68 1.01 14.48
N CYS A 95 -8.57 2.00 14.30
CA CYS A 95 -10.00 1.87 14.51
C CYS A 95 -10.61 0.83 13.54
N ASP A 96 -11.48 -0.07 14.00
CA ASP A 96 -12.07 -1.14 13.18
C ASP A 96 -12.88 -0.61 11.98
N ALA A 97 -13.46 0.60 12.09
CA ALA A 97 -14.14 1.26 10.98
C ALA A 97 -13.20 1.63 9.83
N LEU A 98 -11.95 2.04 10.14
CA LEU A 98 -10.94 2.31 9.11
C LEU A 98 -10.45 1.01 8.45
N ARG A 99 -10.39 -0.09 9.21
CA ARG A 99 -10.06 -1.43 8.68
C ARG A 99 -11.05 -1.88 7.62
N GLU A 100 -12.34 -1.79 7.91
CA GLU A 100 -13.38 -2.19 6.97
C GLU A 100 -13.36 -1.32 5.72
N LEU A 101 -13.23 0.00 5.87
CA LEU A 101 -13.22 0.93 4.75
C LEU A 101 -12.04 0.71 3.78
N MET A 102 -10.87 0.33 4.30
CA MET A 102 -9.67 0.10 3.48
C MET A 102 -9.53 -1.34 2.98
N LYS A 103 -10.45 -2.25 3.34
CA LYS A 103 -10.32 -3.69 3.05
C LYS A 103 -10.15 -3.99 1.55
N ASP A 104 -10.89 -3.30 0.69
CA ASP A 104 -10.84 -3.53 -0.76
C ASP A 104 -9.51 -3.08 -1.39
N ASP A 105 -8.94 -1.97 -0.90
CA ASP A 105 -7.63 -1.50 -1.34
C ASP A 105 -6.52 -2.44 -0.83
N ILE A 106 -6.67 -2.96 0.39
CA ILE A 106 -5.78 -3.97 0.98
C ILE A 106 -5.78 -5.24 0.13
N GLU A 107 -6.96 -5.75 -0.22
CA GLU A 107 -7.08 -6.98 -0.99
C GLU A 107 -6.46 -6.83 -2.38
N ARG A 108 -6.61 -5.64 -3.00
CA ARG A 108 -5.95 -5.32 -4.28
C ARG A 108 -4.43 -5.30 -4.16
N GLU A 109 -3.87 -4.61 -3.17
CA GLU A 109 -2.41 -4.54 -2.97
C GLU A 109 -1.80 -5.91 -2.64
N VAL A 110 -2.42 -6.66 -1.73
CA VAL A 110 -1.97 -7.99 -1.32
C VAL A 110 -2.04 -8.97 -2.50
N SER A 111 -3.11 -8.92 -3.31
CA SER A 111 -3.23 -9.74 -4.51
C SER A 111 -2.15 -9.41 -5.54
N ALA A 112 -1.85 -8.13 -5.76
CA ALA A 112 -0.78 -7.71 -6.66
C ALA A 112 0.60 -8.18 -6.17
N ALA A 113 0.91 -7.98 -4.89
CA ALA A 113 2.17 -8.43 -4.29
C ALA A 113 2.31 -9.95 -4.35
N ARG A 114 1.23 -10.70 -4.10
CA ARG A 114 1.20 -12.15 -4.22
C ARG A 114 1.47 -12.61 -5.65
N LYS A 115 0.80 -12.03 -6.65
CA LYS A 115 1.02 -12.36 -8.06
C LYS A 115 2.47 -12.09 -8.49
N LEU A 116 3.04 -10.98 -8.03
CA LEU A 116 4.44 -10.66 -8.29
C LEU A 116 5.36 -11.71 -7.67
N GLY A 117 5.17 -12.02 -6.39
CA GLY A 117 5.95 -13.04 -5.68
C GLY A 117 5.82 -14.44 -6.28
N GLU A 118 4.62 -14.84 -6.72
CA GLU A 118 4.40 -16.10 -7.44
C GLU A 118 5.17 -16.12 -8.78
N SER A 119 5.14 -15.03 -9.54
CA SER A 119 5.85 -14.94 -10.82
C SER A 119 7.38 -14.96 -10.65
N GLU A 120 7.91 -14.20 -9.68
CA GLU A 120 9.34 -14.20 -9.38
C GLU A 120 9.81 -15.55 -8.84
N GLY A 121 9.00 -16.18 -7.99
CA GLY A 121 9.24 -17.51 -7.45
C GLY A 121 9.29 -18.57 -8.55
N GLU A 122 8.36 -18.52 -9.51
CA GLU A 122 8.34 -19.46 -10.65
C GLU A 122 9.58 -19.30 -11.54
N VAL A 123 9.94 -18.06 -11.90
CA VAL A 123 11.11 -17.78 -12.74
C VAL A 123 12.38 -18.26 -12.04
N ARG A 124 12.55 -17.89 -10.76
CA ARG A 124 13.71 -18.30 -9.98
C ARG A 124 13.76 -19.82 -9.78
N GLY A 125 12.61 -20.44 -9.54
CA GLY A 125 12.48 -21.89 -9.39
C GLY A 125 12.87 -22.65 -10.65
N LYS A 126 12.42 -22.19 -11.82
CA LYS A 126 12.81 -22.77 -13.13
C LYS A 126 14.31 -22.65 -13.37
N ALA A 127 14.86 -21.45 -13.25
CA ALA A 127 16.30 -21.23 -13.45
C ALA A 127 17.16 -22.05 -12.49
N MET A 128 16.79 -22.11 -11.21
CA MET A 128 17.51 -22.91 -10.22
C MET A 128 17.35 -24.41 -10.49
N GLY A 129 16.17 -24.86 -10.93
CA GLY A 129 15.92 -26.25 -11.31
C GLY A 129 16.78 -26.70 -12.49
N GLU A 130 16.94 -25.86 -13.52
CA GLU A 130 17.81 -26.12 -14.66
C GLU A 130 19.28 -26.26 -14.23
N VAL A 131 19.80 -25.28 -13.48
CA VAL A 131 21.20 -25.30 -12.99
C VAL A 131 21.47 -26.52 -12.11
N VAL A 132 20.55 -26.85 -11.19
CA VAL A 132 20.69 -28.03 -10.32
C VAL A 132 20.60 -29.33 -11.13
N GLY A 133 19.73 -29.39 -12.13
CA GLY A 133 19.58 -30.53 -13.02
C GLY A 133 20.86 -30.79 -13.83
N GLU A 134 21.41 -29.75 -14.43
CA GLU A 134 22.68 -29.80 -15.17
C GLU A 134 23.84 -30.26 -14.27
N ALA A 135 23.97 -29.66 -13.08
CA ALA A 135 25.01 -30.03 -12.12
C ALA A 135 24.92 -31.50 -11.71
N LYS A 136 23.70 -32.03 -11.49
CA LYS A 136 23.49 -33.47 -11.18
C LYS A 136 23.92 -34.39 -12.32
N ILE A 137 23.71 -33.98 -13.58
CA ILE A 137 24.14 -34.75 -14.75
C ILE A 137 25.67 -34.78 -14.84
N ILE A 138 26.32 -33.62 -14.68
CA ILE A 138 27.79 -33.48 -14.71
C ILE A 138 28.45 -34.33 -13.61
N LEU A 139 27.92 -34.27 -12.38
CA LEU A 139 28.40 -35.09 -11.26
C LEU A 139 28.29 -36.60 -11.55
N LYS A 140 27.20 -37.05 -12.19
CA LYS A 140 27.03 -38.45 -12.59
C LYS A 140 28.01 -38.87 -13.70
N MET A 141 28.25 -38.01 -14.69
CA MET A 141 29.22 -38.29 -15.76
C MET A 141 30.64 -38.44 -15.19
N ASN A 142 31.04 -37.55 -14.29
CA ASN A 142 32.34 -37.61 -13.63
C ASN A 142 32.47 -38.86 -12.75
N HIS A 143 31.42 -39.21 -11.98
CA HIS A 143 31.40 -40.43 -11.18
C HIS A 143 31.51 -41.71 -12.02
N SER A 144 31.09 -41.66 -13.30
CA SER A 144 31.22 -42.77 -14.26
C SER A 144 32.63 -42.88 -14.86
N GLY A 145 33.59 -42.05 -14.43
CA GLY A 145 34.99 -42.07 -14.87
C GLY A 145 35.29 -41.21 -16.10
N MET A 146 34.35 -40.35 -16.52
CA MET A 146 34.57 -39.41 -17.63
C MET A 146 35.42 -38.22 -17.17
N SER A 147 36.44 -37.84 -17.95
CA SER A 147 37.29 -36.69 -17.61
C SER A 147 36.54 -35.35 -17.79
N PRO A 148 36.91 -34.30 -17.03
CA PRO A 148 36.29 -32.97 -17.13
C PRO A 148 36.28 -32.38 -18.55
N GLU A 149 37.31 -32.64 -19.35
CA GLU A 149 37.43 -32.15 -20.74
C GLU A 149 36.41 -32.80 -21.66
N ASN A 150 36.17 -34.11 -21.47
CA ASN A 150 35.15 -34.84 -22.23
C ASN A 150 33.73 -34.41 -21.81
N ILE A 151 33.51 -34.15 -20.52
CA ILE A 151 32.23 -33.63 -20.02
C ILE A 151 31.96 -32.24 -20.60
N ALA A 152 32.96 -31.34 -20.60
CA ALA A 152 32.86 -30.01 -21.20
C ALA A 152 32.48 -30.11 -22.69
N SER A 153 33.13 -31.01 -23.43
CA SER A 153 32.83 -31.24 -24.85
C SER A 153 31.41 -31.80 -25.09
N ILE A 154 30.87 -32.62 -24.19
CA ILE A 154 29.54 -33.24 -24.34
C ILE A 154 28.41 -32.31 -23.90
N THR A 155 28.64 -31.55 -22.83
CA THR A 155 27.64 -30.62 -22.28
C THR A 155 27.69 -29.23 -22.90
N GLY A 156 28.75 -28.93 -23.67
CA GLY A 156 28.95 -27.64 -24.31
C GLY A 156 29.33 -26.51 -23.34
N LYS A 157 29.69 -26.85 -22.10
CA LYS A 157 30.14 -25.93 -21.06
C LYS A 157 31.65 -25.73 -21.10
N ASP A 158 32.12 -24.64 -20.50
CA ASP A 158 33.55 -24.42 -20.36
C ASP A 158 34.15 -25.29 -19.25
N LEU A 159 35.47 -25.48 -19.31
CA LEU A 159 36.18 -26.35 -18.37
C LEU A 159 36.16 -25.81 -16.93
N ASP A 160 36.15 -24.49 -16.76
CA ASP A 160 36.09 -23.83 -15.45
C ASP A 160 34.69 -23.97 -14.83
N GLU A 161 33.63 -23.91 -15.61
CA GLU A 161 32.24 -24.21 -15.20
C GLU A 161 32.10 -25.67 -14.72
N ILE A 162 32.66 -26.62 -15.47
CA ILE A 162 32.67 -28.03 -15.06
C ILE A 162 33.44 -28.19 -13.74
N ASN A 163 34.64 -27.64 -13.64
CA ASN A 163 35.45 -27.73 -12.42
C ASN A 163 34.76 -27.08 -11.21
N ALA A 164 34.10 -25.94 -11.39
CA ALA A 164 33.35 -25.28 -10.33
C ALA A 164 32.19 -26.15 -9.79
N ILE A 165 31.49 -26.88 -10.67
CA ILE A 165 30.43 -27.82 -10.29
C ILE A 165 31.00 -29.04 -9.56
N LEU A 166 32.11 -29.61 -10.04
CA LEU A 166 32.77 -30.77 -9.42
C LEU A 166 33.36 -30.44 -8.04
N GLU A 167 33.82 -29.21 -7.84
CA GLU A 167 34.29 -28.69 -6.56
C GLU A 167 33.15 -28.30 -5.59
N GLY A 168 31.89 -28.44 -6.00
CA GLY A 168 30.73 -28.15 -5.15
C GLY A 168 30.45 -26.66 -4.93
N ARG A 169 30.99 -25.78 -5.80
CA ARG A 169 30.74 -24.33 -5.73
C ARG A 169 29.37 -23.91 -6.25
N VAL A 170 28.59 -24.86 -6.78
CA VAL A 170 27.19 -24.66 -7.20
C VAL A 170 26.27 -25.40 -6.21
N PRO A 171 25.21 -24.74 -5.69
CA PRO A 171 24.32 -25.35 -4.73
C PRO A 171 23.50 -26.46 -5.39
N VAL A 172 23.86 -27.72 -5.13
CA VAL A 172 23.06 -28.88 -5.51
C VAL A 172 22.22 -29.28 -4.30
N LEU A 173 20.89 -29.16 -4.41
CA LEU A 173 19.99 -29.67 -3.37
C LEU A 173 20.16 -31.21 -3.30
N SER A 174 20.78 -31.65 -2.20
CA SER A 174 20.99 -33.05 -1.80
C SER A 174 19.65 -33.74 -1.54
#